data_AF-A0A819EZ72-F1
#
_entry.id   AF-A0A819EZ72-F1
#
_cell.length_a   1.000
_cell.length_b   1.000
_cell.length_c   1.000
_cell.angle_alpha   90.00
_cell.angle_beta   90.00
_cell.angle_gamma   90.00
#
_symmetry.space_group_name_H-M   'P 1'
#
loop_
_entity.id
_entity.type
_entity.pdbx_description
1 polymer ?
#
loop_
_entity_poly.entity_id
_entity_poly.type
_entity_poly.pdbx_seq_one_letter_code
_entity_poly.pdbx_strand_id
1 'polypeptide(L)'
;MSTNTDRHPVIIDTDADIDDLWAIQYLINVPTVDIVAITTVGSGFSTPIYSTSNILSFLGLLNCTDRIPVASGESLSSLSSGYQVASTILTGIDTYLTSPNCLNQSVDIFLQPSPFEAIELIIFILKYSQKPVDILALGPLTNIAAAIIRDRSIVPKIGTLYLSGGQFKSLSAYSSLTPNPSLGVYPYMSKTTDSSENIFLDVLAAQRVDDSGIKNLVAMPSDVQNQLPANLTQIDVMLKKLNIILTPFVYKLITSLAKCGNQSESDIFWWDNSAAQLMVQIQNNVSNGFCTQMEQVKSLYILSADADQLFGQGINDSGQNGAHIKGLSNYKICTETNSDVFLLEFLSKIQSNQLYSCKKSYENRFDIKLQRCLRNHGLG
;
A
#
# COMPACT_ATOMS: atom_id res chain seq x y z
N MET A 1 -13.12 31.23 6.46
CA MET A 1 -11.71 31.43 6.88
C MET A 1 -10.85 30.51 6.03
N SER A 2 -9.93 31.09 5.27
CA SER A 2 -9.06 30.40 4.31
C SER A 2 -8.06 29.49 5.02
N THR A 3 -8.06 28.20 4.71
CA THR A 3 -6.86 27.37 4.78
C THR A 3 -6.76 26.61 3.47
N ASN A 4 -6.25 27.28 2.44
CA ASN A 4 -5.71 26.58 1.28
C ASN A 4 -4.45 25.85 1.75
N THR A 5 -4.63 24.74 2.47
CA THR A 5 -3.53 23.81 2.72
C THR A 5 -3.14 23.27 1.36
N ASP A 6 -1.89 23.47 0.96
CA ASP A 6 -1.38 22.93 -0.29
C ASP A 6 -1.44 21.40 -0.18
N ARG A 7 -2.51 20.79 -0.70
CA ARG A 7 -2.69 19.35 -0.59
C ARG A 7 -1.85 18.63 -1.63
N HIS A 8 -1.27 17.52 -1.21
CA HIS A 8 -0.49 16.62 -2.04
C HIS A 8 -1.45 15.65 -2.74
N PRO A 9 -1.56 15.69 -4.08
CA PRO A 9 -2.35 14.69 -4.81
C PRO A 9 -1.67 13.33 -4.71
N VAL A 10 -2.39 12.32 -4.23
CA VAL A 10 -1.91 10.96 -4.00
C VAL A 10 -2.78 9.94 -4.73
N ILE A 11 -2.17 9.06 -5.50
CA ILE A 11 -2.77 7.79 -5.93
C ILE A 11 -2.37 6.72 -4.91
N ILE A 12 -3.33 5.93 -4.44
CA ILE A 12 -3.05 4.75 -3.60
C ILE A 12 -3.23 3.50 -4.48
N ASP A 13 -2.20 2.69 -4.60
CA ASP A 13 -2.24 1.38 -5.29
C ASP A 13 -2.14 0.26 -4.25
N THR A 14 -3.19 -0.52 -4.10
CA THR A 14 -3.45 -1.35 -2.90
C THR A 14 -3.97 -2.73 -3.29
N ASP A 15 -3.62 -3.78 -2.56
CA ASP A 15 -4.24 -5.11 -2.70
C ASP A 15 -5.44 -5.31 -1.76
N ALA A 16 -5.77 -4.28 -0.98
CA ALA A 16 -6.94 -4.14 -0.11
C ALA A 16 -7.04 -5.21 0.96
N ASP A 17 -5.89 -5.63 1.49
CA ASP A 17 -5.85 -6.32 2.76
C ASP A 17 -6.22 -5.33 3.89
N ILE A 18 -6.18 -5.86 5.09
CA ILE A 18 -6.68 -5.30 6.32
C ILE A 18 -5.92 -4.01 6.70
N ASP A 19 -4.60 -4.05 6.64
CA ASP A 19 -3.72 -2.94 6.98
C ASP A 19 -3.77 -1.83 5.91
N ASP A 20 -4.03 -2.17 4.63
CA ASP A 20 -4.32 -1.17 3.60
C ASP A 20 -5.55 -0.33 3.96
N LEU A 21 -6.64 -0.97 4.43
CA LEU A 21 -7.86 -0.25 4.81
C LEU A 21 -7.58 0.71 5.97
N TRP A 22 -6.79 0.28 6.95
CA TRP A 22 -6.37 1.15 8.05
C TRP A 22 -5.51 2.31 7.54
N ALA A 23 -4.65 2.09 6.54
CA ALA A 23 -3.82 3.12 5.95
C ALA A 23 -4.68 4.15 5.20
N ILE A 24 -5.64 3.69 4.40
CA ILE A 24 -6.61 4.53 3.69
C ILE A 24 -7.45 5.33 4.70
N GLN A 25 -7.92 4.70 5.79
CA GLN A 25 -8.67 5.38 6.84
C GLN A 25 -7.88 6.51 7.49
N TYR A 26 -6.60 6.28 7.79
CA TYR A 26 -5.71 7.30 8.31
C TYR A 26 -5.57 8.44 7.31
N LEU A 27 -5.27 8.15 6.03
CA LEU A 27 -5.04 9.16 4.99
C LEU A 27 -6.25 10.01 4.67
N ILE A 28 -7.46 9.45 4.71
CA ILE A 28 -8.72 10.21 4.55
C ILE A 28 -8.83 11.35 5.58
N ASN A 29 -8.24 11.17 6.76
CA ASN A 29 -8.25 12.14 7.85
C ASN A 29 -7.01 13.06 7.89
N VAL A 30 -6.08 12.93 6.94
CA VAL A 30 -4.90 13.80 6.83
C VAL A 30 -5.21 15.02 5.94
N PRO A 31 -5.29 16.26 6.49
CA PRO A 31 -5.75 17.42 5.73
C PRO A 31 -4.83 17.90 4.60
N THR A 32 -3.57 17.46 4.61
CA THR A 32 -2.57 17.77 3.58
C THR A 32 -2.55 16.74 2.47
N VAL A 33 -3.28 15.62 2.58
CA VAL A 33 -3.39 14.60 1.54
C VAL A 33 -4.67 14.82 0.73
N ASP A 34 -4.58 14.69 -0.59
CA ASP A 34 -5.69 14.68 -1.53
C ASP A 34 -5.66 13.35 -2.29
N ILE A 35 -6.44 12.36 -1.84
CA ILE A 35 -6.52 11.06 -2.50
C ILE A 35 -7.28 11.26 -3.82
N VAL A 36 -6.55 11.23 -4.95
CA VAL A 36 -7.10 11.48 -6.29
C VAL A 36 -7.56 10.22 -7.00
N ALA A 37 -7.11 9.05 -6.55
CA ALA A 37 -7.61 7.73 -6.94
C ALA A 37 -7.14 6.65 -5.97
N ILE A 38 -7.89 5.55 -5.96
CA ILE A 38 -7.44 4.27 -5.41
C ILE A 38 -7.47 3.24 -6.55
N THR A 39 -6.38 2.53 -6.75
CA THR A 39 -6.30 1.42 -7.71
C THR A 39 -6.08 0.13 -6.95
N THR A 40 -6.76 -0.94 -7.38
CA THR A 40 -6.54 -2.26 -6.77
C THR A 40 -5.63 -3.13 -7.63
N VAL A 41 -4.71 -3.85 -6.99
CA VAL A 41 -3.78 -4.78 -7.63
C VAL A 41 -3.94 -6.16 -7.00
N GLY A 42 -3.75 -7.22 -7.78
CA GLY A 42 -3.79 -8.57 -7.22
C GLY A 42 -2.54 -8.85 -6.38
N SER A 43 -2.71 -9.51 -5.24
CA SER A 43 -1.59 -10.02 -4.42
C SER A 43 -1.56 -11.55 -4.33
N GLY A 44 -2.47 -12.24 -5.02
CA GLY A 44 -2.63 -13.69 -4.87
C GLY A 44 -3.42 -14.07 -3.61
N PHE A 45 -3.64 -13.14 -2.68
CA PHE A 45 -4.54 -13.26 -1.52
C PHE A 45 -5.90 -12.59 -1.75
N SER A 46 -5.98 -11.69 -2.72
CA SER A 46 -7.21 -11.04 -3.15
C SER A 46 -7.30 -10.98 -4.67
N THR A 47 -8.52 -10.99 -5.18
CA THR A 47 -8.76 -10.70 -6.61
C THR A 47 -9.07 -9.21 -6.77
N PRO A 48 -8.47 -8.49 -7.74
CA PRO A 48 -8.66 -7.04 -7.89
C PRO A 48 -10.11 -6.58 -7.88
N ILE A 49 -11.05 -7.35 -8.45
CA ILE A 49 -12.48 -7.01 -8.49
C ILE A 49 -13.14 -7.04 -7.09
N TYR A 50 -12.78 -8.01 -6.25
CA TYR A 50 -13.27 -8.10 -4.88
C TYR A 50 -12.60 -7.03 -4.02
N SER A 51 -11.29 -6.81 -4.18
CA SER A 51 -10.59 -5.67 -3.57
C SER A 51 -11.26 -4.35 -3.93
N THR A 52 -11.62 -4.13 -5.21
CA THR A 52 -12.34 -2.93 -5.65
C THR A 52 -13.68 -2.79 -4.92
N SER A 53 -14.45 -3.88 -4.84
CA SER A 53 -15.72 -3.90 -4.10
C SER A 53 -15.51 -3.57 -2.62
N ASN A 54 -14.47 -4.13 -1.99
CA ASN A 54 -14.15 -3.89 -0.59
C ASN A 54 -13.82 -2.42 -0.34
N ILE A 55 -12.96 -1.82 -1.17
CA ILE A 55 -12.62 -0.40 -1.10
C ILE A 55 -13.86 0.47 -1.25
N LEU A 56 -14.73 0.19 -2.22
CA LEU A 56 -15.98 0.94 -2.43
C LEU A 56 -16.91 0.84 -1.20
N SER A 57 -17.13 -0.36 -0.66
CA SER A 57 -17.91 -0.54 0.57
C SER A 57 -17.27 0.19 1.75
N PHE A 58 -15.95 0.14 1.88
CA PHE A 58 -15.21 0.81 2.93
C PHE A 58 -15.35 2.34 2.86
N LEU A 59 -15.17 2.93 1.68
CA LEU A 59 -15.40 4.35 1.45
C LEU A 59 -16.85 4.75 1.76
N GLY A 60 -17.82 3.87 1.47
CA GLY A 60 -19.22 4.06 1.86
C GLY A 60 -19.41 4.14 3.38
N LEU A 61 -18.79 3.24 4.14
CA LEU A 61 -18.81 3.25 5.62
C LEU A 61 -18.15 4.49 6.22
N LEU A 62 -17.14 5.01 5.53
CA LEU A 62 -16.47 6.27 5.87
C LEU A 62 -17.18 7.50 5.29
N ASN A 63 -18.38 7.37 4.70
CA ASN A 63 -19.14 8.47 4.11
C ASN A 63 -18.32 9.30 3.08
N CYS A 64 -17.44 8.62 2.34
CA CYS A 64 -16.54 9.14 1.32
C CYS A 64 -16.99 8.73 -0.09
N THR A 65 -18.29 8.93 -0.37
CA THR A 65 -18.99 8.32 -1.51
C THR A 65 -18.73 8.96 -2.88
N ASP A 66 -18.53 10.28 -2.95
CA ASP A 66 -18.67 10.99 -4.24
C ASP A 66 -17.34 11.43 -4.88
N ARG A 67 -16.18 10.90 -4.46
CA ARG A 67 -14.93 11.68 -4.61
C ARG A 67 -13.66 10.98 -5.03
N ILE A 68 -13.54 9.70 -4.74
CA ILE A 68 -12.31 8.98 -4.99
C ILE A 68 -12.64 7.92 -6.04
N PRO A 69 -12.18 8.07 -7.31
CA PRO A 69 -12.35 7.02 -8.30
C PRO A 69 -11.58 5.78 -7.85
N VAL A 70 -12.24 4.63 -7.85
CA VAL A 70 -11.66 3.34 -7.49
C VAL A 70 -11.62 2.46 -8.73
N ALA A 71 -10.44 2.07 -9.22
CA ALA A 71 -10.31 1.26 -10.42
C ALA A 71 -9.72 -0.11 -10.12
N SER A 72 -10.29 -1.14 -10.74
CA SER A 72 -9.72 -2.49 -10.72
C SER A 72 -8.49 -2.56 -11.62
N GLY A 73 -7.47 -3.31 -11.21
CA GLY A 73 -6.22 -3.43 -11.94
C GLY A 73 -5.87 -4.87 -12.28
N GLU A 74 -4.58 -5.07 -12.56
CA GLU A 74 -4.07 -6.35 -13.00
C GLU A 74 -4.12 -7.38 -11.87
N SER A 75 -4.44 -8.61 -12.25
CA SER A 75 -4.09 -9.77 -11.42
C SER A 75 -2.59 -10.03 -11.54
N LEU A 76 -1.99 -10.72 -10.56
CA LEU A 76 -0.56 -11.04 -10.63
C LEU A 76 -0.21 -11.79 -11.93
N SER A 77 0.95 -11.44 -12.49
CA SER A 77 1.44 -12.04 -13.73
C SER A 77 1.68 -13.54 -13.58
N SER A 78 1.63 -14.27 -14.69
CA SER A 78 1.80 -15.74 -14.76
C SER A 78 3.13 -16.27 -14.21
N LEU A 79 4.04 -15.43 -13.74
CA LEU A 79 5.27 -15.86 -13.08
C LEU A 79 5.05 -16.23 -11.61
N SER A 80 3.91 -15.84 -11.02
CA SER A 80 3.39 -16.40 -9.78
C SER A 80 2.43 -17.59 -10.03
N SER A 81 2.34 -18.13 -11.25
CA SER A 81 1.40 -19.23 -11.58
C SER A 81 1.62 -20.54 -10.81
N GLY A 82 2.76 -20.68 -10.13
CA GLY A 82 3.01 -21.77 -9.17
C GLY A 82 2.67 -21.45 -7.71
N TYR A 83 2.39 -20.18 -7.39
CA TYR A 83 2.01 -19.72 -6.06
C TYR A 83 0.50 -19.87 -5.88
N GLN A 84 0.08 -20.80 -5.02
CA GLN A 84 -1.32 -20.97 -4.65
C GLN A 84 -1.48 -20.63 -3.18
N VAL A 85 -2.17 -19.53 -2.90
CA VAL A 85 -2.66 -19.20 -1.56
C VAL A 85 -3.76 -20.20 -1.19
N ALA A 86 -3.80 -20.59 0.09
CA ALA A 86 -4.88 -21.45 0.58
C ALA A 86 -6.24 -20.78 0.32
N SER A 87 -7.17 -21.50 -0.29
CA SER A 87 -8.52 -21.00 -0.64
C SER A 87 -9.29 -20.37 0.53
N THR A 88 -9.00 -20.78 1.76
CA THR A 88 -9.58 -20.25 3.00
C THR A 88 -9.09 -18.85 3.37
N ILE A 89 -7.90 -18.45 2.92
CA ILE A 89 -7.34 -17.11 3.14
C ILE A 89 -7.88 -16.17 2.06
N LEU A 90 -7.86 -16.62 0.80
CA LEU A 90 -8.51 -15.97 -0.35
C LEU A 90 -9.96 -15.57 -0.04
N THR A 91 -10.77 -16.53 0.42
CA THR A 91 -12.19 -16.27 0.73
C THR A 91 -12.37 -15.30 1.91
N GLY A 92 -11.43 -15.27 2.85
CA GLY A 92 -11.47 -14.34 3.98
C GLY A 92 -11.28 -12.90 3.52
N ILE A 93 -10.22 -12.63 2.76
CA ILE A 93 -9.88 -11.29 2.26
C ILE A 93 -10.91 -10.80 1.21
N ASP A 94 -11.41 -11.68 0.35
CA ASP A 94 -12.42 -11.29 -0.64
C ASP A 94 -13.79 -10.94 0.01
N THR A 95 -14.06 -11.34 1.25
CA THR A 95 -15.41 -11.22 1.87
C THR A 95 -15.48 -10.59 3.26
N TYR A 96 -14.38 -10.15 3.88
CA TYR A 96 -14.36 -9.74 5.30
C TYR A 96 -15.31 -8.58 5.66
N LEU A 97 -15.63 -7.68 4.71
CA LEU A 97 -16.59 -6.60 4.95
C LEU A 97 -18.03 -7.11 4.97
N THR A 98 -18.37 -8.04 4.09
CA THR A 98 -19.74 -8.51 3.85
C THR A 98 -20.07 -9.83 4.57
N SER A 99 -19.05 -10.55 5.07
CA SER A 99 -19.22 -11.83 5.73
C SER A 99 -19.98 -11.68 7.05
N PRO A 100 -21.07 -12.46 7.29
CA PRO A 100 -21.80 -12.47 8.55
C PRO A 100 -20.94 -12.79 9.77
N ASN A 101 -19.88 -13.57 9.56
CA ASN A 101 -18.94 -13.98 10.60
C ASN A 101 -17.84 -12.93 10.87
N CYS A 102 -17.82 -11.85 10.08
CA CYS A 102 -16.81 -10.80 10.16
C CYS A 102 -17.46 -9.46 10.52
N LEU A 103 -17.27 -8.41 9.73
CA LEU A 103 -17.82 -7.10 10.05
C LEU A 103 -19.34 -7.03 9.83
N ASN A 104 -19.87 -7.84 8.90
CA ASN A 104 -21.28 -7.86 8.49
C ASN A 104 -21.83 -6.44 8.26
N GLN A 105 -21.01 -5.61 7.60
CA GLN A 105 -21.38 -4.24 7.27
C GLN A 105 -21.88 -4.26 5.83
N SER A 106 -23.16 -4.55 5.66
CA SER A 106 -23.82 -4.26 4.38
C SER A 106 -23.98 -2.76 4.28
N VAL A 107 -23.45 -2.22 3.20
CA VAL A 107 -23.54 -0.79 2.90
C VAL A 107 -24.51 -0.67 1.74
N ASP A 108 -25.70 -0.13 2.00
CA ASP A 108 -26.68 0.24 0.95
C ASP A 108 -26.18 1.49 0.19
N ILE A 109 -24.95 1.45 -0.32
CA ILE A 109 -24.36 2.53 -1.11
C ILE A 109 -23.91 1.92 -2.43
N PHE A 110 -24.54 2.36 -3.51
CA PHE A 110 -24.23 1.98 -4.88
C PHE A 110 -23.01 2.75 -5.42
N LEU A 111 -21.86 2.72 -4.72
CA LEU A 111 -20.64 3.24 -5.33
C LEU A 111 -20.28 2.35 -6.52
N GLN A 112 -20.05 3.00 -7.66
CA GLN A 112 -19.61 2.31 -8.85
C GLN A 112 -18.09 2.43 -8.97
N PRO A 113 -17.42 1.37 -9.46
CA PRO A 113 -16.02 1.49 -9.82
C PRO A 113 -15.85 2.55 -10.92
N SER A 114 -14.63 3.05 -11.01
CA SER A 114 -14.18 3.86 -12.13
C SER A 114 -14.46 3.13 -13.44
N PRO A 115 -14.94 3.83 -14.48
CA PRO A 115 -15.05 3.28 -15.83
C PRO A 115 -13.69 3.09 -16.53
N PHE A 116 -12.60 3.63 -15.96
CA PHE A 116 -11.24 3.30 -16.36
C PHE A 116 -10.69 2.14 -15.53
N GLU A 117 -9.95 1.26 -16.18
CA GLU A 117 -9.06 0.30 -15.52
C GLU A 117 -7.89 1.02 -14.80
N ALA A 118 -7.30 0.39 -13.78
CA ALA A 118 -6.28 0.99 -12.91
C ALA A 118 -5.12 1.62 -13.68
N ILE A 119 -4.56 0.88 -14.64
CA ILE A 119 -3.44 1.35 -15.49
C ILE A 119 -3.84 2.63 -16.24
N GLU A 120 -5.06 2.66 -16.80
CA GLU A 120 -5.55 3.80 -17.58
C GLU A 120 -5.82 5.00 -16.68
N LEU A 121 -6.38 4.76 -15.49
CA LEU A 121 -6.64 5.79 -14.50
C LEU A 121 -5.33 6.43 -14.00
N ILE A 122 -4.31 5.61 -13.68
CA ILE A 122 -2.97 6.09 -13.28
C ILE A 122 -2.37 6.99 -14.37
N ILE A 123 -2.36 6.53 -15.63
CA ILE A 123 -1.83 7.31 -16.77
C ILE A 123 -2.61 8.62 -16.94
N PHE A 124 -3.94 8.55 -16.88
CA PHE A 124 -4.80 9.71 -17.04
C PHE A 124 -4.52 10.78 -15.97
N ILE A 125 -4.49 10.38 -14.70
CA ILE A 125 -4.24 11.29 -13.58
C ILE A 125 -2.86 11.94 -13.71
N LEU A 126 -1.82 11.15 -13.92
CA LEU A 126 -0.44 11.65 -14.03
C LEU A 126 -0.27 12.64 -15.19
N LYS A 127 -0.89 12.37 -16.35
CA LYS A 127 -0.82 13.27 -17.52
C LYS A 127 -1.51 14.60 -17.30
N TYR A 128 -2.70 14.58 -16.72
CA TYR A 128 -3.58 15.75 -16.68
C TYR A 128 -3.56 16.52 -15.36
N SER A 129 -2.91 15.98 -14.34
CA SER A 129 -2.63 16.70 -13.10
C SER A 129 -1.78 17.95 -13.38
N GLN A 130 -2.09 19.03 -12.66
CA GLN A 130 -1.35 20.29 -12.74
C GLN A 130 -0.08 20.29 -11.88
N LYS A 131 0.01 19.34 -10.94
CA LYS A 131 1.13 19.14 -10.04
C LYS A 131 1.67 17.72 -10.21
N PRO A 132 2.95 17.45 -9.87
CA PRO A 132 3.41 16.08 -9.67
C PRO A 132 2.47 15.35 -8.71
N VAL A 133 2.19 14.09 -8.99
CA VAL A 133 1.29 13.24 -8.19
C VAL A 133 2.14 12.20 -7.48
N ASP A 134 1.98 12.11 -6.16
CA ASP A 134 2.62 11.08 -5.37
C ASP A 134 1.86 9.76 -5.54
N ILE A 135 2.57 8.63 -5.46
CA ILE A 135 1.98 7.30 -5.51
C ILE A 135 2.38 6.58 -4.22
N LEU A 136 1.40 6.05 -3.50
CA LEU A 136 1.60 5.16 -2.37
C LEU A 136 1.26 3.74 -2.82
N ALA A 137 2.29 2.92 -3.01
CA ALA A 137 2.18 1.51 -3.34
C ALA A 137 2.14 0.68 -2.05
N LEU A 138 0.95 0.23 -1.71
CA LEU A 138 0.66 -0.65 -0.57
C LEU A 138 0.69 -2.13 -0.97
N GLY A 139 0.39 -2.44 -2.23
CA GLY A 139 0.50 -3.79 -2.79
C GLY A 139 1.69 -3.97 -3.76
N PRO A 140 1.68 -5.07 -4.55
CA PRO A 140 2.66 -5.31 -5.61
C PRO A 140 2.70 -4.22 -6.68
N LEU A 141 3.89 -3.94 -7.21
CA LEU A 141 4.12 -2.82 -8.14
C LEU A 141 3.57 -3.03 -9.58
N THR A 142 2.74 -4.03 -9.80
CA THR A 142 2.26 -4.50 -11.10
C THR A 142 1.56 -3.42 -11.91
N ASN A 143 0.58 -2.74 -11.32
CA ASN A 143 -0.17 -1.66 -11.98
C ASN A 143 0.76 -0.49 -12.35
N ILE A 144 1.65 -0.09 -11.44
CA ILE A 144 2.58 1.02 -11.63
C ILE A 144 3.59 0.69 -12.75
N ALA A 145 4.18 -0.51 -12.72
CA ALA A 145 5.09 -0.95 -13.77
C ALA A 145 4.39 -1.01 -15.14
N ALA A 146 3.18 -1.55 -15.19
CA ALA A 146 2.39 -1.63 -16.42
C ALA A 146 2.03 -0.23 -16.97
N ALA A 147 1.68 0.73 -16.10
CA ALA A 147 1.46 2.11 -16.49
C ALA A 147 2.71 2.76 -17.08
N ILE A 148 3.88 2.54 -16.47
CA ILE A 148 5.17 3.06 -16.96
C ILE A 148 5.56 2.42 -18.30
N ILE A 149 5.33 1.12 -18.47
CA ILE A 149 5.56 0.42 -19.75
C ILE A 149 4.66 0.98 -20.84
N ARG A 150 3.37 1.13 -20.54
CA ARG A 150 2.36 1.60 -21.48
C ARG A 150 2.60 3.07 -21.87
N ASP A 151 3.08 3.90 -20.95
CA ASP A 151 3.43 5.28 -21.22
C ASP A 151 4.56 5.83 -20.35
N ARG A 152 5.80 5.74 -20.85
CA ARG A 152 7.00 6.30 -20.19
C ARG A 152 6.92 7.82 -19.95
N SER A 153 6.08 8.58 -20.67
CA SER A 153 5.98 10.04 -20.50
C SER A 153 5.38 10.46 -19.16
N ILE A 154 4.78 9.52 -18.41
CA ILE A 154 4.24 9.77 -17.07
C ILE A 154 5.32 9.81 -16.00
N VAL A 155 6.51 9.23 -16.23
CA VAL A 155 7.58 9.14 -15.20
C VAL A 155 7.95 10.51 -14.61
N PRO A 156 8.15 11.59 -15.41
CA PRO A 156 8.43 12.91 -14.86
C PRO A 156 7.25 13.58 -14.13
N LYS A 157 6.04 12.99 -14.21
CA LYS A 157 4.82 13.47 -13.51
C LYS A 157 4.64 12.82 -12.14
N ILE A 158 5.38 11.76 -11.84
CA ILE A 158 5.40 11.15 -10.51
C ILE A 158 6.22 12.05 -9.60
N GLY A 159 5.61 12.53 -8.51
CA GLY A 159 6.27 13.33 -7.47
C GLY A 159 7.25 12.48 -6.69
N THR A 160 6.70 11.65 -5.81
CA THR A 160 7.39 10.59 -5.07
C THR A 160 6.59 9.30 -5.15
N LEU A 161 7.29 8.18 -5.40
CA LEU A 161 6.72 6.85 -5.22
C LEU A 161 7.16 6.34 -3.84
N TYR A 162 6.17 6.13 -2.97
CA TYR A 162 6.30 5.54 -1.65
C TYR A 162 5.94 4.06 -1.74
N LEU A 163 6.83 3.20 -1.27
CA LEU A 163 6.67 1.74 -1.28
C LEU A 163 6.49 1.24 0.16
N SER A 164 5.43 0.46 0.39
CA SER A 164 5.31 -0.41 1.54
C SER A 164 6.09 -1.70 1.29
N GLY A 165 7.18 -1.88 2.03
CA GLY A 165 8.02 -3.06 1.95
C GLY A 165 9.32 -2.86 1.16
N GLY A 166 9.87 -3.97 0.70
CA GLY A 166 11.23 -4.11 0.23
C GLY A 166 12.22 -4.46 1.35
N GLN A 167 13.33 -5.07 0.96
CA GLN A 167 14.46 -5.31 1.85
C GLN A 167 15.70 -4.60 1.30
N PHE A 168 16.37 -3.86 2.17
CA PHE A 168 17.45 -2.96 1.82
C PHE A 168 18.65 -3.17 2.75
N LYS A 169 19.39 -4.28 2.59
CA LYS A 169 20.65 -4.50 3.35
C LYS A 169 21.88 -4.26 2.48
N SER A 170 23.03 -4.04 3.12
CA SER A 170 24.31 -3.99 2.41
C SER A 170 24.67 -5.38 1.85
N LEU A 171 25.35 -5.42 0.70
CA LEU A 171 25.75 -6.66 0.03
C LEU A 171 26.55 -7.61 0.96
N SER A 172 27.35 -7.05 1.87
CA SER A 172 28.15 -7.80 2.87
C SER A 172 27.32 -8.43 3.99
N ALA A 173 26.12 -7.91 4.28
CA ALA A 173 25.23 -8.51 5.27
C ALA A 173 24.53 -9.77 4.74
N TYR A 174 24.53 -9.98 3.42
CA TYR A 174 23.91 -11.14 2.76
C TYR A 174 24.82 -12.35 2.63
N SER A 175 26.15 -12.18 2.60
CA SER A 175 27.09 -13.32 2.55
C SER A 175 27.02 -14.25 3.77
N SER A 176 26.31 -13.82 4.83
CA SER A 176 26.06 -14.59 6.05
C SER A 176 24.67 -15.20 6.16
N LEU A 177 23.76 -14.97 5.20
CA LEU A 177 22.42 -15.55 5.27
C LEU A 177 22.44 -17.00 4.78
N THR A 178 21.90 -17.89 5.60
CA THR A 178 21.61 -19.27 5.24
C THR A 178 20.11 -19.41 4.97
N PRO A 179 19.69 -19.96 3.82
CA PRO A 179 18.28 -20.28 3.60
C PRO A 179 17.81 -21.22 4.71
N ASN A 180 16.72 -20.89 5.41
CA ASN A 180 16.11 -21.76 6.41
C ASN A 180 14.85 -22.41 5.82
N PRO A 181 14.92 -23.67 5.37
CA PRO A 181 13.77 -24.38 4.80
C PRO A 181 12.71 -24.79 5.85
N SER A 182 12.94 -24.53 7.14
CA SER A 182 12.08 -24.99 8.24
C SER A 182 11.00 -23.99 8.67
N LEU A 183 10.96 -22.78 8.09
CA LEU A 183 9.99 -21.74 8.44
C LEU A 183 8.82 -21.78 7.46
N GLY A 184 7.92 -22.73 7.71
CA GLY A 184 6.62 -22.84 7.04
C GLY A 184 5.53 -22.12 7.84
N VAL A 185 5.72 -20.85 8.18
CA VAL A 185 4.73 -20.07 8.93
C VAL A 185 4.36 -18.82 8.14
N TYR A 186 3.09 -18.77 7.76
CA TYR A 186 2.37 -17.62 7.22
C TYR A 186 2.64 -16.33 8.04
N PRO A 187 2.75 -15.13 7.43
CA PRO A 187 2.74 -14.81 5.99
C PRO A 187 4.12 -15.05 5.32
N TYR A 188 5.11 -15.55 6.06
CA TYR A 188 6.46 -15.72 5.55
C TYR A 188 6.60 -17.03 4.78
N MET A 189 6.33 -16.89 3.48
CA MET A 189 6.63 -17.79 2.39
C MET A 189 7.85 -18.67 2.68
N SER A 190 7.66 -19.98 2.55
CA SER A 190 8.76 -20.93 2.48
C SER A 190 9.62 -20.61 1.26
N LYS A 191 10.59 -19.68 1.39
CA LYS A 191 11.88 -19.67 0.68
C LYS A 191 12.85 -18.54 1.01
N THR A 192 12.53 -17.55 1.85
CA THR A 192 13.52 -16.80 2.66
C THR A 192 12.84 -15.96 3.74
N THR A 193 13.36 -16.00 4.97
CA THR A 193 12.92 -15.26 6.18
C THR A 193 12.97 -13.74 6.10
N ASP A 194 13.25 -13.23 4.91
CA ASP A 194 13.80 -11.90 4.66
C ASP A 194 13.16 -11.25 3.41
N SER A 195 12.28 -11.95 2.69
CA SER A 195 11.61 -11.40 1.50
C SER A 195 10.41 -10.51 1.86
N SER A 196 10.31 -9.35 1.22
CA SER A 196 9.10 -8.53 1.22
C SER A 196 8.06 -9.11 0.26
N GLU A 197 6.82 -9.29 0.74
CA GLU A 197 5.71 -9.89 0.00
C GLU A 197 5.34 -9.09 -1.27
N ASN A 198 5.03 -7.80 -1.13
CA ASN A 198 4.72 -6.91 -2.27
C ASN A 198 5.76 -6.98 -3.40
N ILE A 199 7.03 -7.10 -3.04
CA ILE A 199 8.12 -7.20 -4.00
C ILE A 199 8.24 -8.61 -4.58
N PHE A 200 8.08 -9.64 -3.76
CA PHE A 200 8.15 -11.03 -4.19
C PHE A 200 7.03 -11.40 -5.16
N LEU A 201 5.83 -10.88 -4.92
CA LEU A 201 4.63 -11.20 -5.71
C LEU A 201 4.73 -10.76 -7.17
N ASP A 202 5.45 -9.66 -7.47
CA ASP A 202 5.82 -9.30 -8.84
C ASP A 202 7.21 -8.65 -8.93
N VAL A 203 8.23 -9.51 -8.91
CA VAL A 203 9.64 -9.10 -8.99
C VAL A 203 9.95 -8.34 -10.28
N LEU A 204 9.33 -8.72 -11.40
CA LEU A 204 9.58 -8.03 -12.68
C LEU A 204 9.01 -6.62 -12.68
N ALA A 205 7.84 -6.42 -12.10
CA ALA A 205 7.27 -5.11 -11.90
C ALA A 205 8.18 -4.25 -11.00
N ALA A 206 8.68 -4.81 -9.90
CA ALA A 206 9.62 -4.13 -9.02
C ALA A 206 10.90 -3.70 -9.76
N GLN A 207 11.51 -4.59 -10.56
CA GLN A 207 12.69 -4.26 -11.38
C GLN A 207 12.39 -3.14 -12.39
N ARG A 208 11.22 -3.20 -13.05
CA ARG A 208 10.82 -2.17 -14.03
C ARG A 208 10.60 -0.81 -13.39
N VAL A 209 10.09 -0.77 -12.16
CA VAL A 209 9.94 0.47 -11.39
C VAL A 209 11.31 1.00 -10.98
N ASP A 210 12.24 0.15 -10.51
CA ASP A 210 13.61 0.56 -10.21
C ASP A 210 14.33 1.15 -11.45
N ASP A 211 14.13 0.52 -12.62
CA ASP A 211 14.70 0.95 -13.92
C ASP A 211 13.91 2.10 -14.60
N SER A 212 12.85 2.60 -13.95
CA SER A 212 11.92 3.54 -14.59
C SER A 212 12.52 4.94 -14.78
N GLY A 213 13.48 5.31 -13.94
CA GLY A 213 14.01 6.68 -13.85
C GLY A 213 13.16 7.61 -12.99
N ILE A 214 12.25 7.09 -12.16
CA ILE A 214 11.57 7.88 -11.13
C ILE A 214 12.62 8.53 -10.21
N LYS A 215 12.48 9.85 -9.99
CA LYS A 215 13.50 10.63 -9.28
C LYS A 215 13.48 10.45 -7.77
N ASN A 216 12.29 10.25 -7.20
CA ASN A 216 12.08 10.15 -5.76
C ASN A 216 11.43 8.81 -5.46
N LEU A 217 12.25 7.87 -4.98
CA LEU A 217 11.81 6.60 -4.45
C LEU A 217 11.99 6.60 -2.94
N VAL A 218 10.92 6.31 -2.22
CA VAL A 218 10.92 6.19 -0.77
C VAL A 218 10.36 4.82 -0.43
N ALA A 219 11.00 4.11 0.51
CA ALA A 219 10.46 2.86 1.01
C ALA A 219 10.38 2.87 2.53
N MET A 220 9.33 2.23 3.04
CA MET A 220 9.23 1.79 4.41
C MET A 220 9.61 0.30 4.44
N PRO A 221 10.85 -0.08 4.79
CA PRO A 221 11.34 -1.45 4.63
C PRO A 221 10.63 -2.48 5.53
N SER A 222 10.44 -3.71 5.06
CA SER A 222 9.70 -4.74 5.80
C SER A 222 10.30 -5.09 7.16
N ASP A 223 11.63 -5.11 7.29
CA ASP A 223 12.32 -5.36 8.56
C ASP A 223 12.12 -4.24 9.58
N VAL A 224 11.92 -3.01 9.12
CA VAL A 224 11.60 -1.85 9.96
C VAL A 224 10.12 -1.84 10.34
N GLN A 225 9.22 -2.17 9.41
CA GLN A 225 7.79 -2.32 9.70
C GLN A 225 7.53 -3.41 10.74
N ASN A 226 8.30 -4.50 10.71
CA ASN A 226 8.23 -5.59 11.70
C ASN A 226 8.67 -5.18 13.12
N GLN A 227 9.09 -3.92 13.33
CA GLN A 227 9.32 -3.35 14.65
C GLN A 227 8.05 -2.68 15.24
N LEU A 228 6.96 -2.63 14.46
CA LEU A 228 5.70 -1.99 14.81
C LEU A 228 4.56 -3.03 14.90
N PRO A 229 4.52 -3.89 15.94
CA PRO A 229 3.46 -4.88 16.08
C PRO A 229 2.10 -4.24 16.37
N ALA A 230 1.03 -4.78 15.78
CA ALA A 230 -0.35 -4.34 16.01
C ALA A 230 -0.93 -4.90 17.33
N ASN A 231 -0.30 -4.55 18.45
CA ASN A 231 -0.64 -5.10 19.76
C ASN A 231 -1.92 -4.47 20.34
N LEU A 232 -2.99 -5.26 20.45
CA LEU A 232 -4.28 -4.82 21.02
C LEU A 232 -4.16 -4.24 22.43
N THR A 233 -3.29 -4.78 23.28
CA THR A 233 -3.08 -4.25 24.63
C THR A 233 -2.46 -2.85 24.56
N GLN A 234 -1.50 -2.63 23.67
CA GLN A 234 -0.88 -1.31 23.49
C GLN A 234 -1.92 -0.30 22.96
N ILE A 235 -2.75 -0.71 22.00
CA ILE A 235 -3.84 0.11 21.44
C ILE A 235 -4.82 0.52 22.55
N ASP A 236 -5.32 -0.42 23.34
CA ASP A 236 -6.28 -0.15 24.42
C ASP A 236 -5.69 0.80 25.49
N VAL A 237 -4.42 0.62 25.83
CA VAL A 237 -3.70 1.53 26.75
C VAL A 237 -3.63 2.93 26.15
N MET A 238 -3.29 3.06 24.87
CA MET A 238 -3.14 4.36 24.22
C MET A 238 -4.49 5.07 24.03
N LEU A 239 -5.55 4.34 23.66
CA LEU A 239 -6.91 4.87 23.56
C LEU A 239 -7.37 5.49 24.90
N LYS A 240 -7.15 4.76 26.01
CA LYS A 240 -7.44 5.25 27.37
C LYS A 240 -6.60 6.45 27.74
N LYS A 241 -5.28 6.39 27.49
CA LYS A 241 -4.32 7.47 27.79
C LYS A 241 -4.67 8.77 27.05
N LEU A 242 -5.13 8.68 25.81
CA LEU A 242 -5.46 9.82 24.95
C LEU A 242 -6.91 10.27 25.08
N ASN A 243 -7.74 9.55 25.82
CA ASN A 243 -9.19 9.76 25.88
C ASN A 243 -9.83 9.77 24.48
N ILE A 244 -9.34 8.90 23.59
CA ILE A 244 -9.87 8.72 22.24
C ILE A 244 -11.00 7.71 22.27
N ILE A 245 -12.12 8.07 21.65
CA ILE A 245 -13.26 7.18 21.44
C ILE A 245 -13.28 6.82 19.95
N LEU A 246 -13.24 5.53 19.63
CA LEU A 246 -13.44 5.03 18.27
C LEU A 246 -14.92 4.75 18.03
N THR A 247 -15.37 4.83 16.78
CA THR A 247 -16.70 4.31 16.45
C THR A 247 -16.70 2.78 16.62
N PRO A 248 -17.85 2.15 16.92
CA PRO A 248 -17.92 0.70 17.05
C PRO A 248 -17.38 -0.05 15.83
N PHE A 249 -17.63 0.49 14.63
CA PHE A 249 -17.09 -0.03 13.37
C PHE A 249 -15.56 -0.04 13.38
N VAL A 250 -14.92 1.09 13.69
CA VAL A 250 -13.46 1.25 13.64
C VAL A 250 -12.77 0.46 14.75
N TYR A 251 -13.38 0.41 15.93
CA TYR A 251 -12.88 -0.45 17.00
C TYR A 251 -12.91 -1.92 16.58
N LYS A 252 -14.00 -2.39 15.96
CA LYS A 252 -14.11 -3.76 15.45
C LYS A 252 -13.14 -4.03 14.29
N LEU A 253 -12.97 -3.05 13.39
CA LEU A 253 -12.01 -3.07 12.30
C LEU A 253 -10.57 -3.17 12.82
N ILE A 254 -10.23 -2.67 14.01
CA ILE A 254 -8.86 -2.80 14.55
C ILE A 254 -8.71 -4.07 15.40
N THR A 255 -9.74 -4.43 16.17
CA THR A 255 -9.64 -5.48 17.21
C THR A 255 -10.08 -6.88 16.77
N SER A 256 -10.84 -7.01 15.69
CA SER A 256 -11.42 -8.29 15.25
C SER A 256 -10.86 -8.78 13.91
N LEU A 257 -9.94 -8.02 13.32
CA LEU A 257 -9.72 -8.07 11.88
C LEU A 257 -8.77 -9.18 11.45
N ALA A 258 -7.76 -9.50 12.25
CA ALA A 258 -6.94 -10.70 12.06
C ALA A 258 -7.83 -11.94 11.86
N LYS A 259 -8.79 -12.14 12.75
CA LYS A 259 -9.76 -13.24 12.67
C LYS A 259 -10.62 -13.18 11.41
N CYS A 260 -10.93 -11.99 10.89
CA CYS A 260 -11.76 -11.81 9.70
C CYS A 260 -11.00 -12.14 8.40
N GLY A 261 -9.71 -11.84 8.34
CA GLY A 261 -8.81 -12.24 7.25
C GLY A 261 -8.28 -13.67 7.39
N ASN A 262 -8.71 -14.41 8.42
CA ASN A 262 -8.20 -15.74 8.77
C ASN A 262 -6.69 -15.75 9.12
N GLN A 263 -6.22 -14.63 9.66
CA GLN A 263 -4.85 -14.35 10.11
C GLN A 263 -4.74 -14.44 11.64
N SER A 264 -3.54 -14.63 12.18
CA SER A 264 -3.29 -14.62 13.62
C SER A 264 -3.07 -13.20 14.15
N GLU A 265 -3.67 -12.86 15.29
CA GLU A 265 -3.46 -11.57 15.96
C GLU A 265 -2.00 -11.35 16.39
N SER A 266 -1.21 -12.42 16.57
CA SER A 266 0.22 -12.32 16.89
C SER A 266 1.08 -11.91 15.71
N ASP A 267 0.55 -11.99 14.49
CA ASP A 267 1.34 -11.95 13.26
C ASP A 267 1.06 -10.68 12.43
N ILE A 268 0.26 -9.75 12.97
CA ILE A 268 -0.07 -8.48 12.30
C ILE A 268 0.82 -7.37 12.81
N PHE A 269 1.37 -6.61 11.86
CA PHE A 269 2.14 -5.40 12.09
C PHE A 269 1.46 -4.22 11.41
N TRP A 270 1.87 -3.01 11.77
CA TRP A 270 1.41 -1.78 11.14
C TRP A 270 2.11 -1.53 9.81
N TRP A 271 2.04 -2.49 8.89
CA TRP A 271 2.81 -2.45 7.65
C TRP A 271 2.46 -1.24 6.79
N ASP A 272 1.32 -1.27 6.12
CA ASP A 272 0.89 -0.20 5.23
C ASP A 272 0.60 1.13 5.93
N ASN A 273 0.19 1.05 7.19
CA ASN A 273 -0.02 2.22 8.03
C ASN A 273 1.27 3.02 8.23
N SER A 274 2.38 2.33 8.43
CA SER A 274 3.68 2.96 8.60
C SER A 274 4.21 3.54 7.28
N ALA A 275 3.94 2.89 6.14
CA ALA A 275 4.24 3.47 4.82
C ALA A 275 3.42 4.76 4.57
N ALA A 276 2.12 4.74 4.90
CA ALA A 276 1.25 5.91 4.80
C ALA A 276 1.69 7.04 5.73
N GLN A 277 2.05 6.76 6.99
CA GLN A 277 2.59 7.76 7.90
C GLN A 277 3.94 8.30 7.43
N LEU A 278 4.82 7.45 6.89
CA LEU A 278 6.12 7.89 6.39
C LEU A 278 5.94 8.89 5.24
N MET A 279 5.01 8.60 4.33
CA MET A 279 4.62 9.54 3.27
C MET A 279 4.20 10.89 3.86
N VAL A 280 3.27 10.88 4.82
CA VAL A 280 2.75 12.11 5.45
C VAL A 280 3.84 12.87 6.21
N GLN A 281 4.70 12.16 6.93
CA GLN A 281 5.86 12.73 7.64
C GLN A 281 6.77 13.48 6.66
N ILE A 282 7.07 12.89 5.50
CA ILE A 282 7.92 13.48 4.47
C ILE A 282 7.23 14.65 3.78
N GLN A 283 5.97 14.49 3.33
CA GLN A 283 5.20 15.55 2.67
C GLN A 283 5.11 16.81 3.55
N ASN A 284 4.92 16.62 4.85
CA ASN A 284 4.78 17.72 5.82
C ASN A 284 6.13 18.19 6.39
N ASN A 285 7.27 17.64 5.97
CA ASN A 285 8.62 17.94 6.48
C ASN A 285 8.72 17.84 8.02
N VAL A 286 8.12 16.80 8.60
CA VAL A 286 8.12 16.59 10.05
C VAL A 286 9.47 15.98 10.48
N SER A 287 10.24 16.73 11.26
CA SER A 287 11.58 16.33 11.72
C SER A 287 11.56 15.36 12.90
N ASN A 288 10.50 15.38 13.72
CA ASN A 288 10.35 14.56 14.93
C ASN A 288 9.17 13.59 14.76
N GLY A 289 9.09 12.94 13.59
CA GLY A 289 8.05 11.95 13.31
C GLY A 289 8.40 10.58 13.86
N PHE A 290 7.57 9.59 13.54
CA PHE A 290 7.79 8.23 14.01
C PHE A 290 9.00 7.57 13.35
N CYS A 291 9.30 7.88 12.08
CA CYS A 291 10.55 7.46 11.46
C CYS A 291 11.66 8.41 11.93
N THR A 292 12.54 7.91 12.81
CA THR A 292 13.55 8.72 13.49
C THR A 292 14.85 8.82 12.71
N GLN A 293 15.12 7.84 11.83
CA GLN A 293 16.29 7.82 10.98
C GLN A 293 15.93 7.47 9.54
N MET A 294 16.43 8.28 8.61
CA MET A 294 16.31 8.08 7.17
C MET A 294 17.70 7.90 6.56
N GLU A 295 17.84 6.92 5.66
CA GLU A 295 19.08 6.64 4.96
C GLU A 295 18.88 6.65 3.45
N GLN A 296 19.93 7.01 2.72
CA GLN A 296 19.98 6.83 1.27
C GLN A 296 20.73 5.55 0.94
N VAL A 297 20.03 4.61 0.32
CA VAL A 297 20.58 3.31 -0.05
C VAL A 297 20.46 3.10 -1.55
N LYS A 298 21.42 2.35 -2.09
CA LYS A 298 21.36 1.83 -3.45
C LYS A 298 20.96 0.36 -3.35
N SER A 299 20.06 -0.06 -4.23
CA SER A 299 19.57 -1.43 -4.39
C SER A 299 18.36 -1.79 -3.54
N LEU A 300 17.33 -2.30 -4.22
CA LEU A 300 16.27 -3.14 -3.67
C LEU A 300 16.74 -4.60 -3.81
N TYR A 301 16.76 -5.37 -2.73
CA TYR A 301 17.17 -6.77 -2.77
C TYR A 301 15.97 -7.70 -2.69
N ILE A 302 16.06 -8.79 -3.45
CA ILE A 302 15.10 -9.88 -3.42
C ILE A 302 15.88 -11.15 -3.20
N LEU A 303 15.43 -11.94 -2.25
CA LEU A 303 15.89 -13.30 -2.10
C LEU A 303 14.80 -14.20 -2.63
N SER A 304 15.10 -14.98 -3.67
CA SER A 304 14.21 -16.03 -4.13
C SER A 304 15.04 -17.17 -4.69
N ALA A 305 14.95 -18.34 -4.04
CA ALA A 305 15.61 -19.56 -4.49
C ALA A 305 15.00 -20.12 -5.80
N ASP A 306 13.83 -19.64 -6.23
CA ASP A 306 13.18 -20.06 -7.50
C ASP A 306 13.42 -19.08 -8.65
N ALA A 307 13.94 -17.89 -8.35
CA ALA A 307 14.11 -16.86 -9.36
C ALA A 307 15.40 -17.03 -10.19
N ASP A 308 16.26 -17.99 -9.84
CA ASP A 308 17.40 -18.43 -10.66
C ASP A 308 17.00 -18.91 -12.07
N GLN A 309 15.79 -19.46 -12.23
CA GLN A 309 15.28 -19.90 -13.53
C GLN A 309 14.75 -18.75 -14.39
N LEU A 310 14.41 -17.60 -13.78
CA LEU A 310 13.72 -16.49 -14.45
C LEU A 310 14.62 -15.29 -14.76
N PHE A 311 15.66 -15.05 -13.95
CA PHE A 311 16.53 -13.88 -14.08
C PHE A 311 17.87 -14.14 -14.78
N GLY A 312 18.13 -15.39 -15.18
CA GLY A 312 19.47 -15.83 -15.55
C GLY A 312 20.37 -15.93 -14.31
N GLN A 313 21.36 -16.83 -14.36
CA GLN A 313 22.25 -17.09 -13.24
C GLN A 313 22.99 -15.81 -12.81
N GLY A 314 22.59 -15.22 -11.69
CA GLY A 314 23.36 -14.20 -10.98
C GLY A 314 23.99 -14.86 -9.76
N ILE A 315 25.15 -15.48 -9.93
CA ILE A 315 25.93 -16.00 -8.80
C ILE A 315 26.47 -14.79 -8.03
N ASN A 316 26.09 -14.63 -6.76
CA ASN A 316 26.77 -13.67 -5.90
C ASN A 316 28.24 -14.09 -5.70
N ASP A 317 29.15 -13.19 -5.32
CA ASP A 317 30.57 -13.49 -5.11
C ASP A 317 30.85 -14.59 -4.04
N SER A 318 29.80 -15.09 -3.38
CA SER A 318 29.80 -16.15 -2.39
C SER A 318 29.19 -17.50 -2.86
N GLY A 319 28.73 -17.62 -4.12
CA GLY A 319 28.24 -18.88 -4.67
C GLY A 319 26.81 -19.30 -4.28
N GLN A 320 25.98 -18.38 -3.78
CA GLN A 320 24.57 -18.68 -3.45
C GLN A 320 23.60 -18.27 -4.57
N ASN A 321 22.52 -19.03 -4.65
CA ASN A 321 21.42 -18.96 -5.62
C ASN A 321 20.32 -17.98 -5.15
N GLY A 322 19.91 -17.03 -6.00
CA GLY A 322 18.94 -15.99 -5.69
C GLY A 322 18.80 -14.95 -6.82
N ALA A 323 17.58 -14.49 -7.14
CA ALA A 323 17.43 -13.38 -8.09
C ALA A 323 17.72 -12.03 -7.44
N HIS A 324 18.77 -11.39 -7.94
CA HIS A 324 19.10 -10.02 -7.59
C HIS A 324 18.40 -9.05 -8.54
N ILE A 325 17.63 -8.11 -8.00
CA ILE A 325 17.44 -6.81 -8.68
C ILE A 325 18.75 -6.06 -8.50
N LYS A 326 19.44 -5.77 -9.60
CA LYS A 326 20.58 -4.85 -9.56
C LYS A 326 20.02 -3.46 -9.43
N GLY A 327 19.63 -3.04 -8.22
CA GLY A 327 18.91 -1.78 -8.09
C GLY A 327 19.80 -0.60 -8.46
N LEU A 328 19.43 0.07 -9.54
CA LEU A 328 20.15 1.19 -10.15
C LEU A 328 19.77 2.51 -9.47
N SER A 329 18.60 2.54 -8.82
CA SER A 329 18.02 3.75 -8.25
C SER A 329 18.42 3.97 -6.78
N ASN A 330 18.43 5.24 -6.37
CA ASN A 330 18.65 5.65 -4.98
C ASN A 330 17.29 5.68 -4.26
N TYR A 331 17.14 4.84 -3.24
CA TYR A 331 15.98 4.87 -2.35
C TYR A 331 16.33 5.69 -1.11
N LYS A 332 15.36 6.48 -0.63
CA LYS A 332 15.34 6.95 0.76
C LYS A 332 14.55 5.93 1.57
N ILE A 333 15.14 5.39 2.63
CA ILE A 333 14.48 4.39 3.48
C ILE A 333 14.41 4.86 4.92
N CYS A 334 13.35 4.47 5.62
CA CYS A 334 13.34 4.52 7.08
C CYS A 334 14.21 3.37 7.62
N THR A 335 15.03 3.62 8.64
CA THR A 335 15.85 2.57 9.29
C THR A 335 15.57 2.41 10.78
N GLU A 336 15.00 3.43 11.43
CA GLU A 336 14.63 3.40 12.84
C GLU A 336 13.25 4.03 13.07
N THR A 337 12.49 3.46 14.01
CA THR A 337 11.13 3.93 14.33
C THR A 337 10.92 4.16 15.82
N ASN A 338 9.95 5.03 16.13
CA ASN A 338 9.39 5.23 17.45
C ASN A 338 7.92 4.79 17.45
N SER A 339 7.65 3.61 18.03
CA SER A 339 6.32 2.99 18.02
C SER A 339 5.26 3.79 18.79
N ASP A 340 5.64 4.46 19.88
CA ASP A 340 4.72 5.32 20.62
C ASP A 340 4.31 6.54 19.79
N VAL A 341 5.27 7.21 19.13
CA VAL A 341 4.96 8.35 18.24
C VAL A 341 4.07 7.90 17.09
N PHE A 342 4.38 6.76 16.46
CA PHE A 342 3.57 6.17 15.40
C PHE A 342 2.11 5.95 15.84
N LEU A 343 1.91 5.28 16.97
CA LEU A 343 0.56 4.93 17.43
C LEU A 343 -0.22 6.16 17.93
N LEU A 344 0.46 7.09 18.61
CA LEU A 344 -0.11 8.38 19.01
C LEU A 344 -0.64 9.14 17.79
N GLU A 345 0.16 9.24 16.74
CA GLU A 345 -0.23 9.94 15.52
C GLU A 345 -1.39 9.21 14.82
N PHE A 346 -1.28 7.89 14.63
CA PHE A 346 -2.30 7.07 13.98
C PHE A 346 -3.68 7.27 14.63
N LEU A 347 -3.76 6.99 15.94
CA LEU A 347 -5.02 7.02 16.69
C LEU A 347 -5.63 8.42 16.72
N SER A 348 -4.81 9.47 16.75
CA SER A 348 -5.29 10.86 16.74
C SER A 348 -6.07 11.23 15.46
N LYS A 349 -5.82 10.51 14.35
CA LYS A 349 -6.47 10.74 13.04
C LYS A 349 -7.71 9.89 12.80
N ILE A 350 -7.92 8.81 13.56
CA ILE A 350 -9.06 7.90 13.35
C ILE A 350 -10.13 7.96 14.45
N GLN A 351 -10.06 8.99 15.31
CA GLN A 351 -10.99 9.20 16.41
C GLN A 351 -12.40 9.67 15.96
N SER A 352 -13.43 9.27 16.70
CA SER A 352 -14.86 9.47 16.34
C SER A 352 -15.31 10.91 16.13
N ASN A 353 -14.64 11.89 16.77
CA ASN A 353 -14.99 13.31 16.67
C ASN A 353 -14.47 13.96 15.38
N GLN A 354 -13.55 13.33 14.67
CA GLN A 354 -13.27 13.66 13.27
C GLN A 354 -14.29 12.90 12.44
N LEU A 355 -15.40 13.57 12.10
CA LEU A 355 -16.31 13.06 11.09
C LEU A 355 -15.46 12.67 9.88
N TYR A 356 -15.60 11.42 9.41
CA TYR A 356 -15.16 10.97 8.09
C TYR A 356 -15.94 11.76 7.05
N SER A 357 -15.62 13.04 6.94
CA SER A 357 -15.99 13.83 5.80
C SER A 357 -14.70 13.91 5.03
N CYS A 358 -14.59 13.09 3.98
CA CYS A 358 -13.91 13.59 2.82
C CYS A 358 -14.43 15.04 2.66
N LYS A 359 -13.57 16.08 2.72
CA LYS A 359 -13.97 17.50 2.56
C LYS A 359 -13.97 17.87 1.09
N LYS A 360 -15.00 18.57 0.58
CA LYS A 360 -15.15 18.84 -0.87
C LYS A 360 -13.89 19.57 -1.31
N SER A 361 -12.97 18.82 -1.89
CA SER A 361 -11.67 19.26 -2.33
C SER A 361 -11.87 19.50 -3.81
N TYR A 362 -11.97 20.77 -4.18
CA TYR A 362 -12.16 21.25 -5.55
C TYR A 362 -13.54 21.04 -6.19
N GLU A 363 -14.28 22.14 -6.28
CA GLU A 363 -15.05 22.39 -7.51
C GLU A 363 -14.08 22.45 -8.71
N ASN A 364 -14.46 21.76 -9.80
CA ASN A 364 -14.46 22.30 -11.18
C ASN A 364 -13.28 22.13 -12.18
N ARG A 365 -12.37 21.14 -12.11
CA ARG A 365 -11.56 20.81 -13.33
C ARG A 365 -11.26 19.34 -13.59
N PHE A 366 -10.96 18.54 -12.56
CA PHE A 366 -10.66 17.11 -12.72
C PHE A 366 -11.91 16.34 -13.15
N ASP A 367 -13.03 16.54 -12.44
CA ASP A 367 -14.32 15.94 -12.75
C ASP A 367 -14.84 16.35 -14.14
N ILE A 368 -14.69 17.62 -14.55
CA ILE A 368 -15.04 18.08 -15.90
C ILE A 368 -14.19 17.41 -16.99
N LYS A 369 -12.87 17.28 -16.77
CA LYS A 369 -11.97 16.62 -17.74
C LYS A 369 -12.19 15.12 -17.78
N LEU A 370 -12.41 14.48 -16.62
CA LEU A 370 -12.75 13.07 -16.50
C LEU A 370 -14.09 12.80 -17.18
N GLN A 371 -15.17 13.49 -16.81
CA GLN A 371 -16.47 13.39 -17.47
C GLN A 371 -16.44 13.74 -18.96
N ARG A 372 -15.56 14.66 -19.40
CA ARG A 372 -15.37 14.95 -20.84
C ARG A 372 -14.61 13.83 -21.54
N CYS A 373 -13.62 13.22 -20.90
CA CYS A 373 -12.92 12.04 -21.39
C CYS A 373 -13.89 10.84 -21.50
N LEU A 374 -14.69 10.60 -20.46
CA LEU A 374 -15.72 9.56 -20.42
C LEU A 374 -16.78 9.75 -21.52
N ARG A 375 -17.28 10.98 -21.70
CA ARG A 375 -18.17 11.31 -22.83
C ARG A 375 -17.51 11.09 -24.19
N ASN A 376 -16.23 11.41 -24.34
CA ASN A 376 -15.50 11.20 -25.59
C ASN A 376 -15.20 9.72 -25.88
N HIS A 377 -15.25 8.86 -24.86
CA HIS A 377 -15.06 7.41 -24.99
C HIS A 377 -16.35 6.59 -24.86
N GLY A 378 -17.51 7.25 -24.78
CA GLY A 378 -18.82 6.59 -24.71
C GLY A 378 -19.13 5.90 -23.38
N LEU A 379 -18.45 6.30 -22.31
CA LEU A 379 -18.48 5.69 -20.97
C LEU A 379 -19.15 6.60 -19.91
N GLY A 380 -19.93 7.60 -20.33
CA GLY A 380 -20.45 8.66 -19.46
C GLY A 380 -21.95 8.85 -19.49
#